data_AF-A0A7I7SPK0-F1
#
_entry.id   AF-A0A7I7SPK0-F1
#
_cell.length_a   1.000
_cell.length_b   1.000
_cell.length_c   1.000
_cell.angle_alpha   90.00
_cell.angle_beta   90.00
_cell.angle_gamma   90.00
#
_symmetry.space_group_name_H-M   'P 1'
#
loop_
_entity.id
_entity.type
_entity.pdbx_description
1 polymer ?
#
loop_
_entity_poly.entity_id
_entity_poly.type
_entity_poly.pdbx_seq_one_letter_code
_entity_poly.pdbx_strand_id
1 'polypeptide(L)'
;MTGQVNANNQFAYTVTALNPDGVSGSYVMDKPTTAQVFAGDGPLVGNHEQGTVFAQVDAAFNRGVAASPDQGGTVAAYYPADTSYSAYAQVFHELGLDGKNYGFPYDDVNSQRSVLIHANSLPPDAVTIAIN
;
A
#
# COMPACT_ATOMS: atom_id res chain seq x y z
N MET A 1 0.61 -13.75 -6.27
CA MET A 1 -0.84 -13.44 -6.37
C MET A 1 -1.14 -13.19 -7.83
N THR A 2 -2.24 -13.76 -8.34
CA THR A 2 -2.77 -13.44 -9.66
C THR A 2 -4.25 -13.10 -9.50
N GLY A 3 -4.73 -12.06 -10.17
CA GLY A 3 -6.12 -11.64 -10.08
C GLY A 3 -6.59 -10.88 -11.31
N GLN A 4 -7.90 -10.80 -11.47
CA GLN A 4 -8.56 -10.13 -12.58
C GLN A 4 -9.95 -9.64 -12.16
N VAL A 5 -10.46 -8.63 -12.84
CA VAL A 5 -11.85 -8.18 -12.64
C VAL A 5 -12.80 -9.18 -13.30
N ASN A 6 -13.76 -9.70 -12.55
CA ASN A 6 -14.76 -10.64 -13.03
C ASN A 6 -15.99 -9.93 -13.64
N ALA A 7 -16.95 -10.71 -14.15
CA ALA A 7 -18.17 -10.18 -14.77
C ALA A 7 -19.07 -9.37 -13.82
N ASN A 8 -18.91 -9.53 -12.50
CA ASN A 8 -19.65 -8.78 -11.47
C ASN A 8 -18.93 -7.49 -11.06
N ASN A 9 -17.87 -7.09 -11.79
CA ASN A 9 -17.04 -5.92 -11.46
C ASN A 9 -16.36 -6.03 -10.08
N GLN A 10 -16.02 -7.26 -9.68
CA GLN A 10 -15.25 -7.57 -8.48
C GLN A 10 -13.86 -8.02 -8.86
N PHE A 11 -12.88 -7.72 -8.02
CA PHE A 11 -11.53 -8.22 -8.20
C PHE A 11 -11.45 -9.66 -7.68
N ALA A 12 -11.39 -10.63 -8.58
CA ALA A 12 -11.22 -12.05 -8.25
C ALA A 12 -9.73 -12.41 -8.26
N TYR A 13 -9.23 -12.99 -7.17
CA TYR A 13 -7.80 -13.24 -7.00
C TYR A 13 -7.54 -14.55 -6.27
N THR A 14 -6.35 -15.11 -6.51
CA THR A 14 -5.85 -16.28 -5.79
C THR A 14 -4.68 -15.91 -4.89
N VAL A 15 -4.69 -16.51 -3.71
CA VAL A 15 -3.65 -16.37 -2.71
C VAL A 15 -3.06 -17.73 -2.42
N THR A 16 -1.73 -17.78 -2.32
CA THR A 16 -0.98 -18.96 -1.93
C THR A 16 -0.39 -18.70 -0.55
N ALA A 17 -0.57 -19.64 0.36
CA ALA A 17 0.02 -19.61 1.69
C ALA A 17 1.54 -19.43 1.58
N LEU A 18 2.09 -18.51 2.38
CA LEU A 18 3.53 -18.24 2.42
C LEU A 18 4.26 -19.11 3.46
N ASN A 19 3.51 -19.76 4.35
CA ASN A 19 4.01 -20.64 5.40
C ASN A 19 2.98 -21.76 5.70
N PRO A 20 3.34 -22.79 6.51
CA PRO A 20 2.45 -23.90 6.83
C PRO A 20 1.16 -23.52 7.57
N ASP A 21 1.16 -22.37 8.25
CA ASP A 21 0.00 -21.83 8.98
C ASP A 21 -0.92 -20.97 8.09
N GLY A 22 -0.53 -20.74 6.83
CA GLY A 22 -1.21 -19.86 5.91
C GLY A 22 -2.38 -20.49 5.15
N VAL A 23 -3.26 -19.66 4.59
CA VAL A 23 -4.47 -20.13 3.88
C VAL A 23 -4.39 -19.82 2.39
N SER A 24 -4.26 -20.87 1.58
CA SER A 24 -4.39 -20.75 0.13
C SER A 24 -5.86 -20.78 -0.29
N GLY A 25 -6.25 -19.97 -1.27
CA GLY A 25 -7.63 -19.93 -1.73
C GLY A 25 -7.90 -18.96 -2.86
N SER A 26 -9.11 -19.05 -3.40
CA SER A 26 -9.66 -18.12 -4.38
C SER A 26 -10.68 -17.22 -3.69
N TYR A 27 -10.57 -15.92 -3.91
CA TYR A 27 -11.37 -14.90 -3.23
C TYR A 27 -11.87 -13.86 -4.23
N VAL A 28 -12.83 -13.06 -3.78
CA VAL A 28 -13.31 -11.88 -4.49
C VAL A 28 -13.31 -10.68 -3.55
N MET A 29 -13.01 -9.52 -4.11
CA MET A 29 -13.01 -8.22 -3.44
C MET A 29 -13.92 -7.26 -4.20
N ASP A 30 -14.86 -6.65 -3.48
CA ASP A 30 -15.74 -5.63 -4.07
C ASP A 30 -14.97 -4.37 -4.44
N LYS A 31 -15.45 -3.66 -5.46
CA LYS A 31 -14.83 -2.40 -5.89
C LYS A 31 -14.85 -1.38 -4.75
N PRO A 32 -13.69 -0.84 -4.31
CA PRO A 32 -13.66 0.17 -3.25
C PRO A 32 -14.21 1.50 -3.74
N THR A 33 -14.81 2.24 -2.82
CA THR A 33 -15.12 3.67 -3.03
C THR A 33 -13.88 4.53 -2.81
N THR A 34 -13.90 5.77 -3.30
CA THR A 34 -12.82 6.75 -3.07
C THR A 34 -12.53 6.94 -1.58
N ALA A 35 -13.57 7.04 -0.74
CA ALA A 35 -13.39 7.19 0.70
C ALA A 35 -12.66 5.99 1.31
N GLN A 36 -12.98 4.78 0.85
CA GLN A 36 -12.35 3.55 1.34
C GLN A 36 -10.89 3.42 0.90
N VAL A 37 -10.55 3.89 -0.32
CA VAL A 37 -9.14 3.97 -0.76
C VAL A 37 -8.34 4.96 0.09
N PHE A 38 -8.92 6.11 0.48
CA PHE A 38 -8.21 7.04 1.35
C PHE A 38 -8.07 6.52 2.78
N ALA A 39 -9.06 5.75 3.25
CA ALA A 39 -9.08 5.19 4.61
C ALA A 39 -8.37 3.83 4.72
N GLY A 40 -8.06 3.17 3.60
CA GLY A 40 -7.53 1.81 3.59
C GLY A 40 -8.48 0.79 4.24
N ASP A 41 -9.79 1.01 4.10
CA ASP A 41 -10.82 0.25 4.82
C ASP A 41 -11.81 -0.47 3.88
N GLY A 42 -12.87 -1.04 4.47
CA GLY A 42 -13.90 -1.78 3.74
C GLY A 42 -13.32 -2.97 2.98
N PRO A 43 -13.48 -3.04 1.64
CA PRO A 43 -13.02 -4.18 0.85
C PRO A 43 -11.49 -4.28 0.77
N LEU A 44 -10.74 -3.29 1.26
CA LEU A 44 -9.27 -3.32 1.37
C LEU A 44 -8.78 -3.93 2.70
N VAL A 45 -9.68 -4.43 3.55
CA VAL A 45 -9.33 -5.13 4.78
C VAL A 45 -9.38 -6.64 4.56
N GLY A 46 -8.26 -7.32 4.82
CA GLY A 46 -8.10 -8.75 4.57
C GLY A 46 -7.49 -9.45 5.77
N ASN A 47 -7.72 -10.75 5.88
CA ASN A 47 -7.11 -11.58 6.91
C ASN A 47 -5.89 -12.34 6.36
N HIS A 48 -4.97 -12.72 7.24
CA HIS A 48 -3.79 -13.53 6.91
C HIS A 48 -3.08 -13.02 5.63
N GLU A 49 -2.93 -13.87 4.62
CA GLU A 49 -2.24 -13.55 3.37
C GLU A 49 -2.97 -12.49 2.51
N GLN A 50 -4.28 -12.31 2.70
CA GLN A 50 -5.05 -11.27 1.97
C GLN A 50 -4.64 -9.87 2.41
N GLY A 51 -4.22 -9.68 3.67
CA GLY A 51 -3.81 -8.37 4.18
C GLY A 51 -2.65 -7.78 3.37
N THR A 52 -1.65 -8.60 3.05
CA THR A 52 -0.51 -8.19 2.21
C THR A 52 -0.93 -7.85 0.78
N VAL A 53 -1.94 -8.54 0.26
CA VAL A 53 -2.51 -8.25 -1.06
C VAL A 53 -3.20 -6.89 -1.06
N PHE A 54 -4.06 -6.65 -0.08
CA PHE A 54 -4.84 -5.41 -0.06
C PHE A 54 -4.03 -4.19 0.31
N ALA A 55 -2.99 -4.32 1.13
CA ALA A 55 -2.01 -3.25 1.35
C ALA A 55 -1.37 -2.81 0.02
N GLN A 56 -0.97 -3.76 -0.84
CA GLN A 56 -0.41 -3.44 -2.15
C GLN A 56 -1.44 -2.79 -3.09
N VAL A 57 -2.69 -3.28 -3.07
CA VAL A 57 -3.77 -2.71 -3.89
C VAL A 57 -4.09 -1.27 -3.45
N ASP A 58 -4.22 -1.01 -2.15
CA ASP A 58 -4.45 0.33 -1.61
C ASP A 58 -3.31 1.29 -1.97
N ALA A 59 -2.06 0.85 -1.78
CA ALA A 59 -0.90 1.65 -2.15
C ALA A 59 -0.86 1.96 -3.64
N ALA A 60 -1.20 0.99 -4.50
CA ALA A 60 -1.25 1.18 -5.93
C ALA A 60 -2.35 2.17 -6.36
N PHE A 61 -3.51 2.17 -5.70
CA PHE A 61 -4.55 3.16 -5.94
C PHE A 61 -4.11 4.56 -5.50
N ASN A 62 -3.58 4.71 -4.28
CA ASN A 62 -3.12 5.99 -3.77
C ASN A 62 -1.97 6.58 -4.62
N ARG A 63 -1.14 5.74 -5.23
CA ARG A 63 -0.02 6.13 -6.10
C ARG A 63 -0.35 6.23 -7.59
N GLY A 64 -1.57 5.90 -8.01
CA GLY A 64 -2.00 5.96 -9.41
C GLY A 64 -1.44 4.86 -10.32
N VAL A 65 -0.90 3.78 -9.75
CA VAL A 65 -0.27 2.67 -10.49
C VAL A 65 -1.07 1.37 -10.47
N ALA A 66 -2.32 1.39 -9.98
CA ALA A 66 -3.18 0.21 -9.91
C ALA A 66 -3.43 -0.48 -11.26
N ALA A 67 -3.38 0.27 -12.37
CA ALA A 67 -3.50 -0.25 -13.73
C ALA A 67 -2.16 -0.75 -14.34
N SER A 68 -1.04 -0.51 -13.63
CA SER A 68 0.32 -0.85 -14.05
C SER A 68 1.03 -1.62 -12.92
N PRO A 69 0.60 -2.85 -12.60
CA PRO A 69 1.03 -3.56 -11.39
C PRO A 69 2.54 -3.86 -11.36
N ASP A 70 3.20 -3.93 -12.51
CA ASP A 70 4.66 -4.02 -12.65
C ASP A 70 5.40 -2.78 -12.12
N GLN A 71 4.72 -1.63 -12.07
CA GLN A 71 5.25 -0.36 -11.55
C GLN A 71 5.04 -0.19 -10.03
N GLY A 72 4.35 -1.13 -9.37
CA GLY A 72 4.07 -1.05 -7.93
C GLY A 72 5.31 -0.93 -7.04
N GLY A 73 6.48 -1.41 -7.50
CA GLY A 73 7.78 -1.29 -6.82
C GLY A 73 8.67 -0.15 -7.31
N THR A 74 8.24 0.60 -8.34
CA THR A 74 9.07 1.61 -9.01
C THR A 74 8.67 3.01 -8.53
N VAL A 75 9.43 3.57 -7.58
CA VAL A 75 9.12 4.89 -6.98
C VAL A 75 8.98 5.99 -8.04
N ALA A 76 9.84 5.99 -9.06
CA ALA A 76 9.80 6.97 -10.14
C ALA A 76 8.54 6.90 -11.03
N ALA A 77 7.72 5.84 -10.90
CA ALA A 77 6.48 5.67 -11.65
C ALA A 77 5.24 6.11 -10.86
N TYR A 78 5.39 6.48 -9.58
CA TYR A 78 4.27 6.94 -8.75
C TYR A 78 3.80 8.33 -9.16
N TYR A 79 2.52 8.59 -8.97
CA TYR A 79 1.84 9.84 -9.30
C TYR A 79 1.93 10.26 -10.79
N PRO A 80 1.67 9.35 -11.75
CA PRO A 80 1.76 9.71 -13.16
C PRO A 80 0.66 10.70 -13.55
N ALA A 81 1.01 11.69 -14.38
CA ALA A 81 0.19 12.85 -14.71
C ALA A 81 -1.22 12.51 -15.24
N ASP A 82 -1.38 11.40 -15.96
CA ASP A 82 -2.61 11.01 -16.64
C ASP A 82 -3.47 10.00 -15.84
N THR A 83 -3.27 9.91 -14.52
CA THR A 83 -4.00 8.98 -13.65
C THR A 83 -4.63 9.69 -12.46
N SER A 84 -5.59 9.02 -11.81
CA SER A 84 -6.09 9.44 -10.51
C SER A 84 -5.18 8.88 -9.41
N TYR A 85 -4.71 9.75 -8.53
CA TYR A 85 -3.85 9.42 -7.39
C TYR A 85 -4.10 10.40 -6.24
N SER A 86 -3.49 10.13 -5.08
CA SER A 86 -3.53 11.01 -3.92
C SER A 86 -2.54 12.16 -4.09
N ALA A 87 -2.98 13.29 -4.64
CA ALA A 87 -2.16 14.51 -4.75
C ALA A 87 -1.71 15.03 -3.36
N TYR A 88 -2.51 14.75 -2.32
CA TYR A 88 -2.12 14.98 -0.94
C TYR A 88 -0.84 14.21 -0.60
N ALA A 89 -0.83 12.89 -0.80
CA ALA A 89 0.33 12.07 -0.47
C ALA A 89 1.57 12.44 -1.32
N GLN A 90 1.38 12.78 -2.59
CA GLN A 90 2.45 13.27 -3.46
C GLN A 90 3.17 14.48 -2.85
N VAL A 91 2.44 15.53 -2.46
CA VAL A 91 3.04 16.73 -1.87
C VAL A 91 3.84 16.39 -0.61
N PHE A 92 3.33 15.47 0.22
CA PHE A 92 4.04 15.02 1.41
C PHE A 92 5.29 14.20 1.10
N HIS A 93 5.33 13.43 0.01
CA HIS A 93 6.54 12.79 -0.47
C HIS A 93 7.54 13.79 -1.03
N GLU A 94 7.10 14.80 -1.80
CA GLU A 94 7.98 15.87 -2.33
C GLU A 94 8.65 16.71 -1.24
N LEU A 95 7.94 16.94 -0.13
CA LEU A 95 8.45 17.70 1.02
C LEU A 95 9.14 16.81 2.07
N GLY A 96 8.97 15.49 1.97
CA GLY A 96 9.50 14.53 2.93
C GLY A 96 11.01 14.33 2.79
N LEU A 97 11.68 14.08 3.91
CA LEU A 97 13.09 13.69 3.89
C LEU A 97 13.25 12.38 3.10
N ASP A 98 14.21 12.33 2.17
CA ASP A 98 14.44 11.21 1.25
C ASP A 98 13.21 10.79 0.42
N GLY A 99 12.25 11.70 0.23
CA GLY A 99 11.01 11.38 -0.48
C GLY A 99 10.01 10.56 0.34
N LYS A 100 10.24 10.36 1.64
CA LYS A 100 9.47 9.44 2.49
C LYS A 100 8.47 10.17 3.36
N ASN A 101 7.26 9.63 3.44
CA ASN A 101 6.20 10.13 4.32
C ASN A 101 5.18 9.03 4.62
N TYR A 102 4.24 9.31 5.50
CA TYR A 102 3.08 8.47 5.77
C TYR A 102 1.81 9.20 5.32
N GLY A 103 1.61 9.29 4.00
CA GLY A 103 0.53 10.08 3.40
C GLY A 103 -0.82 9.36 3.30
N PHE A 104 -0.81 8.03 3.41
CA PHE A 104 -1.99 7.15 3.37
C PHE A 104 -1.72 5.86 4.17
N PRO A 105 -2.74 5.05 4.51
CA PRO A 105 -2.61 3.95 5.49
C PRO A 105 -1.57 2.88 5.19
N TYR A 106 -1.30 2.61 3.91
CA TYR A 106 -0.34 1.59 3.46
C TYR A 106 0.86 2.17 2.72
N ASP A 107 1.25 3.41 3.04
CA ASP A 107 2.40 4.09 2.42
C ASP A 107 3.73 3.43 2.77
N ASP A 108 3.71 2.50 3.71
CA ASP A 108 4.84 1.67 4.03
C ASP A 108 5.14 0.57 3.01
N VAL A 109 4.20 0.25 2.14
CA VAL A 109 4.44 -0.60 0.98
C VAL A 109 5.56 -0.01 0.14
N ASN A 110 6.54 -0.86 -0.21
CA ASN A 110 7.77 -0.45 -0.89
C ASN A 110 8.65 0.54 -0.09
N SER A 111 8.57 0.53 1.24
CA SER A 111 9.43 1.30 2.15
C SER A 111 9.37 2.82 1.98
N GLN A 112 8.20 3.37 1.59
CA GLN A 112 8.02 4.82 1.41
C GLN A 112 7.57 5.55 2.68
N ARG A 113 7.28 4.82 3.75
CA ARG A 113 7.01 5.37 5.09
C ARG A 113 8.19 6.16 5.67
N SER A 114 7.90 7.19 6.46
CA SER A 114 8.88 7.97 7.24
C SER A 114 9.39 7.25 8.51
N VAL A 115 9.20 5.94 8.63
CA VAL A 115 9.64 5.17 9.81
C VAL A 115 11.13 4.88 9.75
N LEU A 116 11.81 5.15 10.86
CA LEU A 116 13.17 4.71 11.12
C LEU A 116 13.13 3.49 12.06
N ILE A 117 13.68 2.37 11.59
CA ILE A 117 13.87 1.16 12.41
C ILE A 117 15.36 1.01 12.65
N HIS A 118 15.78 1.12 13.91
CA HIS A 118 17.18 0.90 14.27
C HIS A 118 17.41 -0.61 14.47
N ALA A 119 18.45 -1.16 13.83
CA ALA A 119 18.73 -2.60 13.80
C ALA A 119 19.52 -3.09 15.02
N ASN A 120 19.61 -2.31 16.11
CA ASN A 120 20.28 -2.73 17.32
C ASN A 120 19.34 -3.55 18.23
N SER A 121 19.92 -4.42 19.06
CA SER A 121 19.17 -5.19 20.06
C SER A 121 19.03 -4.45 21.40
N LEU A 122 19.72 -3.32 21.55
CA LEU A 122 19.66 -2.47 22.74
C LEU A 122 18.62 -1.36 22.53
N PRO A 123 17.94 -0.89 23.59
CA PRO A 123 17.06 0.27 23.45
C PRO A 123 17.83 1.50 22.93
N PRO A 124 17.18 2.41 22.20
CA PRO A 124 17.81 3.66 21.80
C PRO A 124 18.15 4.52 23.03
N ASP A 125 19.34 5.13 23.03
CA ASP A 125 19.77 6.02 24.12
C ASP A 125 18.99 7.35 24.14
N ALA A 126 18.55 7.82 22.97
CA ALA A 126 17.76 9.04 22.82
C ALA A 126 16.92 9.03 21.53
N VAL A 127 15.80 9.76 21.56
CA VAL A 127 14.99 10.12 20.38
C VAL A 127 14.76 11.63 20.43
N THR A 128 15.09 12.34 19.35
CA THR A 128 14.85 13.77 19.23
C THR A 128 13.66 14.03 18.31
N ILE A 129 12.67 14.75 18.81
CA ILE A 129 11.55 15.27 18.01
C ILE A 129 11.74 16.79 17.95
N ALA A 130 12.02 17.30 16.75
CA ALA A 130 12.16 18.74 16.51
C ALA A 130 10.85 19.30 15.96
N ILE A 131 10.39 20.41 16.53
CA ILE A 131 9.29 21.22 16.02
C ILE A 131 9.89 22.60 15.71
N ASN A 132 9.92 22.96 14.42
CA ASN A 132 10.48 24.22 13.95
C ASN A 132 9.38 25.23 13.66
#